data_AF-A0A2D5S568-F1
#
_entry.id   AF-A0A2D5S568-F1
#
_cell.length_a   1.000
_cell.length_b   1.000
_cell.length_c   1.000
_cell.angle_alpha   90.00
_cell.angle_beta   90.00
_cell.angle_gamma   90.00
#
_symmetry.space_group_name_H-M   'P 1'
#
loop_
_entity.id
_entity.type
_entity.pdbx_description
1 polymer ?
#
loop_
_entity_poly.entity_id
_entity_poly.type
_entity_poly.pdbx_seq_one_letter_code
_entity_poly.pdbx_strand_id
1 'polypeptide(L)'
;MRSVGTMIFTALASSIAMAASAPPGSGLSEEEAKQGIQDLGGEIKAARLFGLLEDDAARDLYFEILEFQYGEGKGDAKEDEGEDEQEEDGKGRGGMTFARFLVPDGGDFTTLFRPEFVSRDIAPLAAVVGDDAGLVAVIESLLEDYEQEFEIRSAAFQESLDVARSGYEFALIEQSLGLIPEIPLTRAEIDRRVDVWNAESGLGRRDPGMVADWAERKITALQSRVGRLREVVAALTAKIEADGGAPSARELLAMMAALRQARIELRQVLEANLQSVVPDAMASDIQAALDRIRLEHGRIDARFGGAEIDLERAVLRSELPKETEASVLEELVAANALIADLVDARTAARVEREAKAAQLLAAEVEGDEARLSQRSRAVMTAADREIASGLAVRDAILGQMMQIHETLVEVDPSLAAGFLEIARRDGFPDQMRRRWCERALEAAMRIPELTEVTLEAILELQVYVDERLESLQAQAIEDRIVLEPRLGRAMVDGLEDDFASAKDMGDKTWREPGFEQFDRLDDEIGRRLLAILGSELVTSLPQHESLGTLRPENKSEGKGDAKGDTKSRSDGKARGSKRTGGGAKGGRNSGGK
;
A
#
# COMPACT_ATOMS: atom_id res chain seq x y z
N MET A 1 -31.47 0.70 0.80
CA MET A 1 -30.42 -0.26 0.44
C MET A 1 -29.64 0.42 -0.66
N ARG A 2 -28.54 1.08 -0.28
CA ARG A 2 -27.82 2.06 -1.11
C ARG A 2 -26.69 1.33 -1.85
N SER A 3 -26.50 1.70 -3.11
CA SER A 3 -25.58 1.10 -4.08
C SER A 3 -24.13 1.13 -3.61
N VAL A 4 -23.55 -0.05 -3.47
CA VAL A 4 -22.12 -0.30 -3.21
C VAL A 4 -21.35 -0.43 -4.54
N GLY A 5 -21.93 -0.02 -5.67
CA GLY A 5 -21.33 -0.15 -7.01
C GLY A 5 -20.14 0.79 -7.29
N THR A 6 -19.64 1.55 -6.31
CA THR A 6 -18.66 2.64 -6.53
C THR A 6 -17.23 2.36 -6.04
N MET A 7 -16.78 1.11 -5.92
CA MET A 7 -15.41 0.81 -5.44
C MET A 7 -14.65 -0.28 -6.22
N ILE A 8 -15.01 -0.55 -7.49
CA ILE A 8 -14.57 -1.81 -8.11
C ILE A 8 -13.30 -1.71 -9.00
N PHE A 9 -12.78 -0.54 -9.38
CA PHE A 9 -11.54 -0.48 -10.20
C PHE A 9 -10.71 0.81 -10.02
N THR A 10 -10.23 1.10 -8.81
CA THR A 10 -9.17 2.10 -8.63
C THR A 10 -7.88 1.43 -8.16
N ALA A 11 -7.04 1.01 -9.11
CA ALA A 11 -5.60 0.86 -8.89
C ALA A 11 -4.80 0.96 -10.20
N LEU A 12 -3.91 1.95 -10.22
CA LEU A 12 -2.69 2.14 -11.02
C LEU A 12 -2.75 2.09 -12.56
N ALA A 13 -2.58 3.29 -13.13
CA ALA A 13 -2.16 3.53 -14.50
C ALA A 13 -0.75 3.01 -14.78
N SER A 14 -0.59 2.30 -15.91
CA SER A 14 0.58 2.36 -16.82
C SER A 14 0.22 1.65 -18.13
N SER A 15 -0.15 2.42 -19.17
CA SER A 15 0.61 2.59 -20.42
C SER A 15 1.17 1.27 -21.00
N ILE A 16 0.67 0.77 -22.13
CA ILE A 16 1.31 1.03 -23.44
C ILE A 16 0.38 0.93 -24.68
N ALA A 17 -0.89 0.51 -24.58
CA ALA A 17 -1.76 0.35 -25.77
C ALA A 17 -2.83 1.45 -26.00
N MET A 18 -2.89 2.50 -25.18
CA MET A 18 -3.96 3.52 -25.23
C MET A 18 -3.54 4.86 -25.89
N ALA A 19 -2.58 4.84 -26.80
CA ALA A 19 -2.18 6.05 -27.54
C ALA A 19 -3.21 6.51 -28.61
N ALA A 20 -4.34 5.80 -28.79
CA ALA A 20 -5.29 6.09 -29.87
C ALA A 20 -6.72 6.44 -29.43
N SER A 21 -7.03 6.52 -28.14
CA SER A 21 -8.36 6.92 -27.67
C SER A 21 -8.35 7.29 -26.19
N ALA A 22 -7.58 8.31 -25.84
CA ALA A 22 -7.60 8.83 -24.49
C ALA A 22 -8.95 9.55 -24.20
N PRO A 23 -9.48 9.48 -22.97
CA PRO A 23 -10.73 10.12 -22.62
C PRO A 23 -10.69 11.64 -22.87
N PRO A 24 -11.85 12.29 -23.08
CA PRO A 24 -11.91 13.71 -23.35
C PRO A 24 -11.44 14.51 -22.12
N GLY A 25 -10.17 14.92 -22.12
CA GLY A 25 -9.54 15.72 -21.06
C GLY A 25 -8.06 15.38 -20.80
N SER A 26 -7.59 14.21 -21.27
CA SER A 26 -6.21 13.70 -21.05
C SER A 26 -5.08 14.52 -21.71
N GLY A 27 -5.41 15.60 -22.41
CA GLY A 27 -4.46 16.49 -23.08
C GLY A 27 -4.62 17.97 -22.70
N LEU A 28 -5.43 18.26 -21.67
CA LEU A 28 -5.62 19.61 -21.13
C LEU A 28 -4.44 20.00 -20.24
N SER A 29 -4.11 21.28 -20.21
CA SER A 29 -3.20 21.83 -19.19
C SER A 29 -3.84 21.77 -17.80
N GLU A 30 -3.03 21.82 -16.75
CA GLU A 30 -3.50 21.78 -15.36
C GLU A 30 -4.50 22.92 -15.05
N GLU A 31 -4.30 24.10 -15.64
CA GLU A 31 -5.22 25.24 -15.49
C GLU A 31 -6.56 25.00 -16.22
N GLU A 32 -6.53 24.38 -17.41
CA GLU A 32 -7.73 24.04 -18.17
C GLU A 32 -8.53 22.92 -17.50
N ALA A 33 -7.86 21.93 -16.90
CA ALA A 33 -8.49 20.88 -16.11
C ALA A 33 -9.18 21.47 -14.87
N LYS A 34 -8.48 22.32 -14.10
CA LYS A 34 -9.04 23.01 -12.92
C LYS A 34 -10.27 23.86 -13.28
N GLN A 35 -10.22 24.59 -14.38
CA GLN A 35 -11.36 25.38 -14.86
C GLN A 35 -12.52 24.46 -15.29
N GLY A 36 -12.23 23.37 -16.00
CA GLY A 36 -13.22 22.37 -16.44
C GLY A 36 -13.97 21.69 -15.29
N ILE A 37 -13.25 21.38 -14.20
CA ILE A 37 -13.79 20.82 -12.95
C ILE A 37 -14.69 21.84 -12.23
N GLN A 38 -14.23 23.09 -12.09
CA GLN A 38 -15.04 24.16 -11.49
C GLN A 38 -16.34 24.40 -12.27
N ASP A 39 -16.27 24.37 -13.61
CA ASP A 39 -17.44 24.54 -14.45
C ASP A 39 -18.43 23.38 -14.32
N LEU A 40 -17.94 22.12 -14.25
CA LEU A 40 -18.75 20.94 -13.97
C LEU A 40 -19.45 21.04 -12.61
N GLY A 41 -18.74 21.44 -11.57
CA GLY A 41 -19.32 21.66 -10.24
C GLY A 41 -20.45 22.71 -10.26
N GLY A 42 -20.27 23.78 -11.02
CA GLY A 42 -21.32 24.80 -11.24
C GLY A 42 -22.52 24.29 -12.04
N GLU A 43 -22.29 23.45 -13.05
CA GLU A 43 -23.31 22.81 -13.89
C GLU A 43 -24.19 21.84 -13.09
N ILE A 44 -23.57 20.93 -12.32
CA ILE A 44 -24.27 19.95 -11.48
C ILE A 44 -24.98 20.61 -10.31
N LYS A 45 -24.38 21.64 -9.71
CA LYS A 45 -25.05 22.44 -8.66
C LYS A 45 -26.31 23.12 -9.17
N ALA A 46 -26.31 23.63 -10.40
CA ALA A 46 -27.52 24.18 -11.01
C ALA A 46 -28.57 23.07 -11.19
N ALA A 47 -28.21 21.93 -11.77
CA ALA A 47 -29.14 20.81 -11.95
C ALA A 47 -29.79 20.33 -10.64
N ARG A 48 -29.01 20.25 -9.55
CA ARG A 48 -29.51 19.94 -8.19
C ARG A 48 -30.45 21.01 -7.65
N LEU A 49 -30.03 22.28 -7.67
CA LEU A 49 -30.82 23.40 -7.16
C LEU A 49 -32.19 23.52 -7.84
N PHE A 50 -32.25 23.13 -9.12
CA PHE A 50 -33.47 23.14 -9.91
C PHE A 50 -34.16 21.79 -9.96
N GLY A 51 -33.87 20.83 -9.09
CA GLY A 51 -34.60 19.56 -8.96
C GLY A 51 -34.60 18.71 -10.24
N LEU A 52 -33.53 18.80 -11.04
CA LEU A 52 -33.28 17.88 -12.17
C LEU A 52 -32.51 16.64 -11.73
N LEU A 53 -31.72 16.76 -10.67
CA LEU A 53 -30.98 15.69 -10.03
C LEU A 53 -31.23 15.74 -8.53
N GLU A 54 -31.40 14.57 -7.91
CA GLU A 54 -31.38 14.43 -6.46
C GLU A 54 -29.94 14.59 -5.93
N ASP A 55 -29.80 14.86 -4.64
CA ASP A 55 -28.50 15.11 -3.99
C ASP A 55 -27.49 13.97 -4.20
N ASP A 56 -27.94 12.72 -4.00
CA ASP A 56 -27.10 11.53 -4.16
C ASP A 56 -26.70 11.34 -5.65
N ALA A 57 -27.65 11.49 -6.59
CA ALA A 57 -27.41 11.37 -8.03
C ALA A 57 -26.51 12.48 -8.60
N ALA A 58 -26.63 13.71 -8.09
CA ALA A 58 -25.76 14.83 -8.48
C ALA A 58 -24.32 14.60 -8.02
N ARG A 59 -24.14 14.02 -6.84
CA ARG A 59 -22.82 13.68 -6.31
C ARG A 59 -22.18 12.57 -7.15
N ASP A 60 -22.90 11.48 -7.40
CA ASP A 60 -22.36 10.35 -8.15
C ASP A 60 -21.99 10.74 -9.58
N LEU A 61 -22.88 11.48 -10.27
CA LEU A 61 -22.62 12.01 -11.60
C LEU A 61 -21.38 12.94 -11.66
N TYR A 62 -21.17 13.76 -10.63
CA TYR A 62 -20.01 14.65 -10.56
C TYR A 62 -18.72 13.84 -10.56
N PHE A 63 -18.63 12.83 -9.69
CA PHE A 63 -17.42 12.02 -9.58
C PHE A 63 -17.21 11.12 -10.80
N GLU A 64 -18.25 10.53 -11.37
CA GLU A 64 -18.10 9.67 -12.55
C GLU A 64 -17.66 10.45 -13.80
N ILE A 65 -18.18 11.67 -14.01
CA ILE A 65 -17.70 12.53 -15.11
C ILE A 65 -16.27 12.99 -14.83
N LEU A 66 -15.95 13.29 -13.57
CA LEU A 66 -14.64 13.80 -13.18
C LEU A 66 -13.56 12.72 -13.34
N GLU A 67 -13.85 11.49 -12.92
CA GLU A 67 -13.00 10.32 -13.11
C GLU A 67 -12.83 9.99 -14.60
N PHE A 68 -13.92 9.97 -15.36
CA PHE A 68 -13.85 9.66 -16.79
C PHE A 68 -13.10 10.71 -17.61
N GLN A 69 -13.33 12.01 -17.37
CA GLN A 69 -12.74 13.08 -18.18
C GLN A 69 -11.31 13.44 -17.75
N TYR A 70 -11.05 13.44 -16.44
CA TYR A 70 -9.81 14.00 -15.87
C TYR A 70 -8.95 12.95 -15.15
N GLY A 71 -9.43 11.71 -14.97
CA GLY A 71 -8.70 10.65 -14.28
C GLY A 71 -8.60 10.85 -12.76
N GLU A 72 -9.39 11.77 -12.21
CA GLU A 72 -9.48 12.04 -10.78
C GLU A 72 -10.69 11.27 -10.20
N GLY A 73 -10.46 10.22 -9.40
CA GLY A 73 -11.56 9.40 -8.84
C GLY A 73 -12.33 10.09 -7.71
N LYS A 74 -13.24 9.34 -7.05
CA LYS A 74 -13.62 9.60 -5.65
C LYS A 74 -12.37 9.43 -4.76
N GLY A 75 -11.39 10.32 -4.88
CA GLY A 75 -10.39 10.49 -3.83
C GLY A 75 -11.14 10.73 -2.54
N ASP A 76 -10.70 10.08 -1.46
CA ASP A 76 -11.27 10.14 -0.12
C ASP A 76 -11.67 11.57 0.27
N ALA A 77 -12.89 11.96 -0.11
CA ALA A 77 -13.53 13.20 0.34
C ALA A 77 -14.06 12.99 1.77
N LYS A 78 -13.25 12.34 2.60
CA LYS A 78 -13.25 12.52 4.04
C LYS A 78 -12.23 13.62 4.29
N GLU A 79 -12.77 14.75 4.75
CA GLU A 79 -12.05 15.78 5.51
C GLU A 79 -11.17 16.75 4.70
N ASP A 80 -11.80 17.42 3.74
CA ASP A 80 -11.42 18.81 3.38
C ASP A 80 -12.25 19.83 4.21
N GLU A 81 -12.59 19.43 5.45
CA GLU A 81 -13.04 20.31 6.54
C GLU A 81 -11.86 20.53 7.50
N GLY A 82 -10.78 21.15 7.02
CA GLY A 82 -9.81 21.82 7.88
C GLY A 82 -9.36 21.07 9.13
N GLU A 83 -9.00 19.80 9.00
CA GLU A 83 -7.86 19.35 9.79
C GLU A 83 -6.66 20.03 9.14
N ASP A 84 -6.07 20.96 9.89
CA ASP A 84 -4.73 21.43 9.57
C ASP A 84 -3.90 20.18 9.24
N GLU A 85 -3.52 20.02 7.97
CA GLU A 85 -2.21 19.47 7.61
C GLU A 85 -1.15 20.42 8.20
N GLN A 86 -1.15 20.56 9.53
CA GLN A 86 0.06 20.30 10.26
C GLN A 86 0.48 18.92 9.74
N GLU A 87 1.41 18.94 8.79
CA GLU A 87 2.55 18.06 8.88
C GLU A 87 2.63 17.56 10.32
N GLU A 88 2.28 16.30 10.56
CA GLU A 88 2.59 15.62 11.81
C GLU A 88 4.12 15.47 11.88
N ASP A 89 4.80 16.61 11.88
CA ASP A 89 6.23 16.87 12.01
C ASP A 89 6.70 16.57 13.44
N GLY A 90 6.06 15.59 14.08
CA GLY A 90 6.26 15.22 15.47
C GLY A 90 5.68 13.87 15.91
N LYS A 91 5.07 13.05 15.03
CA LYS A 91 4.81 11.63 15.35
C LYS A 91 5.99 10.79 14.88
N GLY A 92 7.01 10.73 15.74
CA GLY A 92 8.33 10.16 15.47
C GLY A 92 8.33 8.79 14.79
N ARG A 93 8.98 8.73 13.62
CA ARG A 93 9.96 7.74 13.11
C ARG A 93 9.69 6.23 13.20
N GLY A 94 8.54 5.76 13.70
CA GLY A 94 8.08 4.38 13.55
C GLY A 94 7.16 4.28 12.34
N GLY A 95 7.65 3.75 11.22
CA GLY A 95 6.80 3.53 10.04
C GLY A 95 5.61 2.64 10.39
N MET A 96 4.40 3.05 10.01
CA MET A 96 3.18 2.28 10.25
C MET A 96 3.27 0.95 9.50
N THR A 97 3.20 -0.18 10.22
CA THR A 97 3.35 -1.53 9.65
C THR A 97 2.12 -2.01 8.86
N PHE A 98 1.02 -1.26 8.93
CA PHE A 98 -0.29 -1.58 8.37
C PHE A 98 -0.29 -1.83 6.86
N ALA A 99 0.38 -0.97 6.08
CA ALA A 99 0.32 -1.01 4.62
C ALA A 99 0.82 -2.36 4.03
N ARG A 100 1.69 -3.07 4.75
CA ARG A 100 2.26 -4.36 4.32
C ARG A 100 1.25 -5.52 4.35
N PHE A 101 0.16 -5.39 5.10
CA PHE A 101 -0.82 -6.46 5.33
C PHE A 101 -2.20 -6.20 4.70
N LEU A 102 -2.37 -5.06 4.02
CA LEU A 102 -3.58 -4.79 3.25
C LEU A 102 -3.78 -5.91 2.20
N VAL A 103 -5.01 -6.43 2.16
CA VAL A 103 -5.42 -7.36 1.11
C VAL A 103 -5.67 -6.53 -0.15
N PRO A 104 -4.91 -6.74 -1.24
CA PRO A 104 -5.13 -5.97 -2.47
C PRO A 104 -6.52 -6.20 -3.05
N ASP A 105 -7.06 -5.15 -3.67
CA ASP A 105 -8.38 -5.16 -4.30
C ASP A 105 -8.47 -6.19 -5.43
N GLY A 106 -9.72 -6.54 -5.78
CA GLY A 106 -9.97 -7.31 -7.01
C GLY A 106 -9.49 -6.50 -8.21
N GLY A 107 -8.68 -7.12 -9.07
CA GLY A 107 -8.09 -6.43 -10.22
C GLY A 107 -6.58 -6.21 -10.11
N ASP A 108 -6.00 -6.35 -8.91
CA ASP A 108 -4.56 -6.48 -8.78
C ASP A 108 -4.14 -7.92 -9.15
N PHE A 109 -3.55 -8.06 -10.35
CA PHE A 109 -3.01 -9.30 -10.89
C PHE A 109 -1.47 -9.27 -10.97
N THR A 110 -0.83 -8.45 -10.15
CA THR A 110 0.63 -8.25 -10.16
C THR A 110 1.42 -9.56 -10.11
N THR A 111 0.97 -10.54 -9.32
CA THR A 111 1.68 -11.83 -9.20
C THR A 111 1.41 -12.74 -10.38
N LEU A 112 0.15 -12.77 -10.84
CA LEU A 112 -0.23 -13.56 -12.01
C LEU A 112 0.51 -13.12 -13.28
N PHE A 113 0.77 -11.81 -13.43
CA PHE A 113 1.48 -11.25 -14.57
C PHE A 113 3.00 -11.27 -14.44
N ARG A 114 3.55 -11.76 -13.32
CA ARG A 114 5.00 -11.82 -13.14
C ARG A 114 5.54 -13.20 -13.49
N PRO A 115 6.49 -13.31 -14.44
CA PRO A 115 7.16 -14.57 -14.71
C PRO A 115 8.04 -14.98 -13.53
N GLU A 116 8.21 -16.29 -13.34
CA GLU A 116 9.10 -16.87 -12.32
C GLU A 116 10.59 -16.61 -12.59
N PHE A 117 10.97 -16.59 -13.86
CA PHE A 117 12.33 -16.39 -14.34
C PHE A 117 12.35 -15.30 -15.40
N VAL A 118 13.45 -14.56 -15.48
CA VAL A 118 13.66 -13.49 -16.46
C VAL A 118 15.07 -13.58 -17.04
N SER A 119 15.32 -12.99 -18.20
CA SER A 119 16.60 -13.08 -18.90
C SER A 119 17.81 -12.64 -18.04
N ARG A 120 17.63 -11.69 -17.11
CA ARG A 120 18.69 -11.26 -16.18
C ARG A 120 19.13 -12.35 -15.19
N ASP A 121 18.34 -13.40 -15.02
CA ASP A 121 18.64 -14.53 -14.12
C ASP A 121 19.65 -15.50 -14.74
N ILE A 122 20.20 -15.18 -15.92
CA ILE A 122 21.27 -15.95 -16.55
C ILE A 122 22.53 -16.02 -15.67
N ALA A 123 22.82 -14.99 -14.87
CA ALA A 123 24.06 -14.91 -14.10
C ALA A 123 24.27 -16.09 -13.12
N PRO A 124 23.32 -16.45 -12.23
CA PRO A 124 23.47 -17.62 -11.34
C PRO A 124 23.55 -18.95 -12.10
N LEU A 125 22.88 -19.07 -13.25
CA LEU A 125 22.94 -20.30 -14.08
C LEU A 125 24.26 -20.42 -14.84
N ALA A 126 24.77 -19.31 -15.40
CA ALA A 126 26.05 -19.25 -16.07
C ALA A 126 27.21 -19.58 -15.13
N ALA A 127 27.12 -19.19 -13.85
CA ALA A 127 28.12 -19.52 -12.84
C ALA A 127 28.31 -21.04 -12.63
N VAL A 128 27.26 -21.84 -12.86
CA VAL A 128 27.32 -23.31 -12.74
C VAL A 128 28.04 -23.95 -13.92
N VAL A 129 27.75 -23.50 -15.14
CA VAL A 129 28.35 -24.07 -16.36
C VAL A 129 29.75 -23.54 -16.66
N GLY A 130 30.18 -22.47 -15.97
CA GLY A 130 31.53 -21.91 -16.08
C GLY A 130 31.79 -21.24 -17.43
N ASP A 131 33.02 -21.38 -17.96
CA ASP A 131 33.47 -20.70 -19.19
C ASP A 131 32.95 -21.34 -20.50
N ASP A 132 31.98 -22.27 -20.45
CA ASP A 132 31.38 -22.85 -21.66
C ASP A 132 30.39 -21.87 -22.31
N ALA A 133 30.93 -21.02 -23.18
CA ALA A 133 30.16 -20.02 -23.91
C ALA A 133 29.03 -20.63 -24.78
N GLY A 134 29.15 -21.90 -25.19
CA GLY A 134 28.11 -22.58 -25.96
C GLY A 134 26.92 -22.93 -25.08
N LEU A 135 27.17 -23.53 -23.91
CA LEU A 135 26.11 -23.86 -22.94
C LEU A 135 25.45 -22.61 -22.38
N VAL A 136 26.22 -21.56 -22.06
CA VAL A 136 25.66 -20.28 -21.60
C VAL A 136 24.68 -19.71 -22.63
N ALA A 137 25.06 -19.68 -23.91
CA ALA A 137 24.18 -19.18 -24.97
C ALA A 137 22.89 -20.02 -25.14
N VAL A 138 22.96 -21.34 -24.91
CA VAL A 138 21.75 -22.19 -24.93
C VAL A 138 20.85 -21.89 -23.74
N ILE A 139 21.41 -21.75 -22.53
CA ILE A 139 20.64 -21.39 -21.32
C ILE A 139 19.98 -20.03 -21.48
N GLU A 140 20.71 -19.03 -22.00
CA GLU A 140 20.20 -17.70 -22.29
C GLU A 140 19.00 -17.77 -23.26
N SER A 141 19.15 -18.49 -24.38
CA SER A 141 18.05 -18.70 -25.33
C SER A 141 16.84 -19.40 -24.71
N LEU A 142 17.03 -20.36 -23.81
CA LEU A 142 15.92 -21.03 -23.13
C LEU A 142 15.15 -20.09 -22.18
N LEU A 143 15.87 -19.20 -21.49
CA LEU A 143 15.26 -18.17 -20.64
C LEU A 143 14.50 -17.13 -21.47
N GLU A 144 15.09 -16.67 -22.57
CA GLU A 144 14.44 -15.73 -23.50
C GLU A 144 13.17 -16.32 -24.12
N ASP A 145 13.22 -17.58 -24.57
CA ASP A 145 12.05 -18.29 -25.13
C ASP A 145 10.93 -18.43 -24.07
N TYR A 146 11.30 -18.74 -22.82
CA TYR A 146 10.36 -18.82 -21.70
C TYR A 146 9.71 -17.46 -21.40
N GLU A 147 10.52 -16.40 -21.27
CA GLU A 147 10.07 -15.06 -20.94
C GLU A 147 9.15 -14.53 -22.05
N GLN A 148 9.54 -14.68 -23.31
CA GLN A 148 8.73 -14.26 -24.46
C GLN A 148 7.38 -14.99 -24.53
N GLU A 149 7.37 -16.31 -24.36
CA GLU A 149 6.12 -17.09 -24.40
C GLU A 149 5.20 -16.73 -23.21
N PHE A 150 5.77 -16.46 -22.04
CA PHE A 150 4.99 -15.97 -20.90
C PHE A 150 4.41 -14.57 -21.18
N GLU A 151 5.22 -13.64 -21.71
CA GLU A 151 4.81 -12.28 -22.08
C GLU A 151 3.69 -12.26 -23.13
N ILE A 152 3.75 -13.12 -24.15
CA ILE A 152 2.69 -13.23 -25.15
C ILE A 152 1.35 -13.61 -24.49
N ARG A 153 1.38 -14.58 -23.58
CA ARG A 153 0.16 -15.05 -22.89
C ARG A 153 -0.36 -14.06 -21.87
N SER A 154 0.53 -13.38 -21.13
CA SER A 154 0.15 -12.36 -20.16
C SER A 154 -0.40 -11.12 -20.85
N ALA A 155 0.23 -10.64 -21.93
CA ALA A 155 -0.20 -9.49 -22.70
C ALA A 155 -1.61 -9.69 -23.30
N ALA A 156 -1.90 -10.88 -23.84
CA ALA A 156 -3.22 -11.19 -24.37
C ALA A 156 -4.33 -11.13 -23.30
N PHE A 157 -4.03 -11.59 -22.07
CA PHE A 157 -4.97 -11.48 -20.95
C PHE A 157 -5.09 -10.03 -20.46
N GLN A 158 -3.99 -9.29 -20.37
CA GLN A 158 -3.99 -7.89 -19.95
C GLN A 158 -4.79 -7.02 -20.93
N GLU A 159 -4.61 -7.18 -22.24
CA GLU A 159 -5.40 -6.50 -23.26
C GLU A 159 -6.90 -6.79 -23.11
N SER A 160 -7.24 -8.06 -22.85
CA SER A 160 -8.65 -8.46 -22.64
C SER A 160 -9.25 -7.86 -21.37
N LEU A 161 -8.46 -7.78 -20.28
CA LEU A 161 -8.86 -7.08 -19.06
C LEU A 161 -9.09 -5.59 -19.31
N ASP A 162 -8.19 -4.93 -20.05
CA ASP A 162 -8.28 -3.50 -20.35
C ASP A 162 -9.53 -3.18 -21.20
N VAL A 163 -9.83 -4.02 -22.20
CA VAL A 163 -11.03 -3.90 -23.03
C VAL A 163 -12.29 -4.12 -22.19
N ALA A 164 -12.31 -5.14 -21.33
CA ALA A 164 -13.47 -5.41 -20.47
C ALA A 164 -13.70 -4.29 -19.44
N ARG A 165 -12.63 -3.76 -18.85
CA ARG A 165 -12.66 -2.62 -17.94
C ARG A 165 -13.23 -1.39 -18.65
N SER A 166 -12.71 -1.07 -19.84
CA SER A 166 -13.21 0.04 -20.66
C SER A 166 -14.70 -0.14 -20.99
N GLY A 167 -15.12 -1.34 -21.39
CA GLY A 167 -16.52 -1.64 -21.69
C GLY A 167 -17.44 -1.45 -20.48
N TYR A 168 -17.00 -1.86 -19.28
CA TYR A 168 -17.76 -1.65 -18.04
C TYR A 168 -17.82 -0.17 -17.64
N GLU A 169 -16.70 0.54 -17.68
CA GLU A 169 -16.64 1.98 -17.41
C GLU A 169 -17.59 2.75 -18.33
N PHE A 170 -17.60 2.44 -19.63
CA PHE A 170 -18.50 3.07 -20.60
C PHE A 170 -19.97 2.79 -20.31
N ALA A 171 -20.32 1.56 -19.92
CA ALA A 171 -21.69 1.21 -19.53
C ALA A 171 -22.14 1.96 -18.27
N LEU A 172 -21.26 2.10 -17.27
CA LEU A 172 -21.53 2.86 -16.05
C LEU A 172 -21.76 4.33 -16.37
N ILE A 173 -20.87 4.94 -17.16
CA ILE A 173 -21.00 6.33 -17.58
C ILE A 173 -22.28 6.52 -18.40
N GLU A 174 -22.60 5.62 -19.32
CA GLU A 174 -23.84 5.71 -20.10
C GLU A 174 -25.08 5.67 -19.19
N GLN A 175 -25.09 4.77 -18.20
CA GLN A 175 -26.15 4.69 -17.19
C GLN A 175 -26.30 6.01 -16.44
N SER A 176 -25.19 6.59 -15.99
CA SER A 176 -25.19 7.84 -15.22
C SER A 176 -25.54 9.07 -16.04
N LEU A 177 -25.06 9.14 -17.29
CA LEU A 177 -25.51 10.15 -18.25
C LEU A 177 -27.01 9.98 -18.55
N GLY A 178 -27.54 8.76 -18.51
CA GLY A 178 -28.97 8.46 -18.64
C GLY A 178 -29.84 8.98 -17.48
N LEU A 179 -29.26 9.23 -16.30
CA LEU A 179 -29.97 9.84 -15.16
C LEU A 179 -30.32 11.31 -15.40
N ILE A 180 -29.64 11.97 -16.33
CA ILE A 180 -29.91 13.37 -16.69
C ILE A 180 -31.08 13.39 -17.66
N PRO A 181 -32.25 13.90 -17.24
CA PRO A 181 -33.40 13.95 -18.12
C PRO A 181 -33.07 14.81 -19.34
N GLU A 182 -33.31 14.32 -20.55
CA GLU A 182 -33.35 15.14 -21.78
C GLU A 182 -34.61 16.01 -21.81
N ILE A 183 -34.94 16.66 -20.70
CA ILE A 183 -36.08 17.55 -20.62
C ILE A 183 -35.55 18.96 -20.87
N PRO A 184 -35.87 19.59 -22.02
CA PRO A 184 -35.61 21.01 -22.18
C PRO A 184 -36.44 21.76 -21.14
N LEU A 185 -35.77 22.32 -20.13
CA LEU A 185 -36.42 23.25 -19.21
C LEU A 185 -36.75 24.52 -19.98
N THR A 186 -38.04 24.77 -20.19
CA THR A 186 -38.48 26.06 -20.74
C THR A 186 -38.12 27.18 -19.77
N ARG A 187 -37.81 28.37 -20.29
CA ARG A 187 -37.51 29.54 -19.47
C ARG A 187 -38.56 29.80 -18.38
N ALA A 188 -39.84 29.59 -18.72
CA ALA A 188 -40.96 29.71 -17.78
C ALA A 188 -40.90 28.73 -16.60
N GLU A 189 -40.38 27.52 -16.80
CA GLU A 189 -40.20 26.53 -15.73
C GLU A 189 -38.97 26.86 -14.87
N ILE A 190 -37.90 27.40 -15.47
CA ILE A 190 -36.74 27.92 -14.73
C ILE A 190 -37.18 29.08 -13.84
N ASP A 191 -37.88 30.07 -14.40
CA ASP A 191 -38.39 31.22 -13.66
C ASP A 191 -39.30 30.77 -12.51
N ARG A 192 -40.20 29.80 -12.75
CA ARG A 192 -41.08 29.24 -11.72
C ARG A 192 -40.30 28.56 -10.59
N ARG A 193 -39.25 27.79 -10.90
CA ARG A 193 -38.42 27.13 -9.87
C ARG A 193 -37.54 28.11 -9.11
N VAL A 194 -37.04 29.16 -9.78
CA VAL A 194 -36.35 30.29 -9.12
C VAL A 194 -37.27 30.99 -8.13
N ASP A 195 -38.53 31.22 -8.50
CA ASP A 195 -39.52 31.86 -7.63
C ASP A 195 -39.84 30.99 -6.39
N VAL A 196 -40.00 29.68 -6.57
CA VAL A 196 -40.19 28.72 -5.47
C VAL A 196 -38.96 28.68 -4.56
N TRP A 197 -37.76 28.56 -5.13
CA TRP A 197 -36.51 28.52 -4.38
C TRP A 197 -36.25 29.82 -3.57
N ASN A 198 -36.55 30.98 -4.17
CA ASN A 198 -36.47 32.29 -3.49
C ASN A 198 -37.49 32.41 -2.34
N ALA A 199 -38.68 31.82 -2.50
CA ALA A 199 -39.71 31.81 -1.47
C ALA A 199 -39.37 30.86 -0.29
N GLU A 200 -38.76 29.70 -0.57
CA GLU A 200 -38.44 28.67 0.41
C GLU A 200 -37.12 28.93 1.16
N SER A 201 -36.09 29.46 0.47
CA SER A 201 -34.74 29.58 1.04
C SER A 201 -34.50 30.86 1.86
N GLY A 202 -35.44 31.80 1.87
CA GLY A 202 -35.37 33.05 2.66
C GLY A 202 -34.18 33.98 2.33
N LEU A 203 -33.39 33.68 1.31
CA LEU A 203 -32.22 34.46 0.90
C LEU A 203 -32.60 35.49 -0.16
N GLY A 204 -33.33 36.53 0.25
CA GLY A 204 -33.70 37.69 -0.59
C GLY A 204 -32.53 38.60 -0.98
N ARG A 205 -31.35 38.05 -1.32
CA ARG A 205 -30.12 38.81 -1.63
C ARG A 205 -29.69 38.78 -3.10
N ARG A 206 -30.29 37.95 -3.96
CA ARG A 206 -29.93 37.85 -5.39
C ARG A 206 -31.15 38.14 -6.27
N ASP A 207 -30.93 38.82 -7.38
CA ASP A 207 -31.96 39.13 -8.37
C ASP A 207 -32.47 37.81 -9.01
N PRO A 208 -33.78 37.48 -8.91
CA PRO A 208 -34.36 36.29 -9.52
C PRO A 208 -34.03 36.15 -11.01
N GLY A 209 -34.01 37.26 -11.76
CA GLY A 209 -33.68 37.24 -13.19
C GLY A 209 -32.23 36.78 -13.45
N MET A 210 -31.29 37.26 -12.62
CA MET A 210 -29.89 36.85 -12.72
C MET A 210 -29.67 35.37 -12.35
N VAL A 211 -30.43 34.86 -11.37
CA VAL A 211 -30.35 33.45 -10.97
C VAL A 211 -30.92 32.56 -12.07
N ALA A 212 -32.02 32.96 -12.70
CA ALA A 212 -32.60 32.27 -13.85
C ALA A 212 -31.64 32.26 -15.06
N ASP A 213 -31.00 33.40 -15.39
CA ASP A 213 -30.02 33.50 -16.48
C ASP A 213 -28.76 32.68 -16.22
N TRP A 214 -28.31 32.61 -14.96
CA TRP A 214 -27.21 31.75 -14.56
C TRP A 214 -27.58 30.26 -14.68
N ALA A 215 -28.77 29.89 -14.21
CA ALA A 215 -29.29 28.53 -14.25
C ALA A 215 -29.46 28.03 -15.69
N GLU A 216 -30.08 28.82 -16.55
CA GLU A 216 -30.28 28.50 -17.96
C GLU A 216 -28.94 28.26 -18.66
N ARG A 217 -27.95 29.14 -18.44
CA ARG A 217 -26.59 28.96 -18.99
C ARG A 217 -25.93 27.67 -18.49
N LYS A 218 -26.01 27.39 -17.19
CA LYS A 218 -25.36 26.21 -16.59
C LYS A 218 -26.06 24.90 -16.94
N ILE A 219 -27.37 24.87 -17.03
CA ILE A 219 -28.14 23.70 -17.49
C ILE A 219 -27.89 23.44 -18.97
N THR A 220 -27.85 24.49 -19.80
CA THR A 220 -27.51 24.35 -21.24
C THR A 220 -26.08 23.86 -21.44
N ALA A 221 -25.14 24.35 -20.62
CA ALA A 221 -23.75 23.88 -20.62
C ALA A 221 -23.65 22.40 -20.22
N LEU A 222 -24.37 21.99 -19.17
CA LEU A 222 -24.45 20.59 -18.73
C LEU A 222 -25.00 19.69 -19.84
N GLN A 223 -26.14 20.05 -20.44
CA GLN A 223 -26.75 19.28 -21.53
C GLN A 223 -25.80 19.16 -22.73
N SER A 224 -25.09 20.24 -23.08
CA SER A 224 -24.09 20.22 -24.14
C SER A 224 -22.88 19.34 -23.80
N ARG A 225 -22.42 19.36 -22.55
CA ARG A 225 -21.33 18.49 -22.07
C ARG A 225 -21.74 17.02 -22.11
N VAL A 226 -22.94 16.71 -21.62
CA VAL A 226 -23.53 15.37 -21.61
C VAL A 226 -23.72 14.84 -23.03
N GLY A 227 -24.21 15.66 -23.95
CA GLY A 227 -24.34 15.29 -25.37
C GLY A 227 -22.99 14.89 -25.98
N ARG A 228 -21.96 15.70 -25.77
CA ARG A 228 -20.59 15.37 -26.21
C ARG A 228 -20.06 14.09 -25.56
N LEU A 229 -20.28 13.93 -24.25
CA LEU A 229 -19.88 12.72 -23.53
C LEU A 229 -20.56 11.47 -24.08
N ARG A 230 -21.86 11.52 -24.36
CA ARG A 230 -22.60 10.41 -24.97
C ARG A 230 -22.09 10.07 -26.37
N GLU A 231 -21.80 11.08 -27.20
CA GLU A 231 -21.20 10.85 -28.52
C GLU A 231 -19.84 10.16 -28.42
N VAL A 232 -19.00 10.61 -27.48
CA VAL A 232 -17.68 10.01 -27.23
C VAL A 232 -17.82 8.57 -26.72
N VAL A 233 -18.63 8.34 -25.68
CA VAL A 233 -18.89 7.01 -25.12
C VAL A 233 -19.44 6.08 -26.19
N ALA A 234 -20.42 6.51 -26.99
CA ALA A 234 -20.97 5.72 -28.09
C ALA A 234 -19.92 5.38 -29.16
N ALA A 235 -19.04 6.32 -29.51
CA ALA A 235 -17.95 6.05 -30.46
C ALA A 235 -16.93 5.04 -29.91
N LEU A 236 -16.61 5.12 -28.61
CA LEU A 236 -15.69 4.20 -27.94
C LEU A 236 -16.31 2.81 -27.78
N THR A 237 -17.59 2.72 -27.39
CA THR A 237 -18.34 1.45 -27.33
C THR A 237 -18.41 0.81 -28.72
N ALA A 238 -18.74 1.58 -29.77
CA ALA A 238 -18.78 1.06 -31.14
C ALA A 238 -17.42 0.56 -31.63
N LYS A 239 -16.31 1.14 -31.16
CA LYS A 239 -14.96 0.65 -31.44
C LYS A 239 -14.73 -0.72 -30.79
N ILE A 240 -15.05 -0.86 -29.49
CA ILE A 240 -14.96 -2.15 -28.78
C ILE A 240 -15.83 -3.21 -29.48
N GLU A 241 -17.05 -2.87 -29.90
CA GLU A 241 -17.94 -3.77 -30.64
C GLU A 241 -17.35 -4.18 -32.00
N ALA A 242 -16.73 -3.24 -32.73
CA ALA A 242 -16.09 -3.52 -34.01
C ALA A 242 -14.89 -4.47 -33.89
N ASP A 243 -14.18 -4.40 -32.76
CA ASP A 243 -13.02 -5.25 -32.45
C ASP A 243 -13.41 -6.62 -31.86
N GLY A 244 -14.70 -6.97 -31.84
CA GLY A 244 -15.21 -8.27 -31.39
C GLY A 244 -15.98 -8.25 -30.08
N GLY A 245 -16.14 -7.08 -29.46
CA GLY A 245 -16.86 -6.89 -28.21
C GLY A 245 -16.00 -7.07 -26.95
N ALA A 246 -16.49 -6.54 -25.83
CA ALA A 246 -15.84 -6.72 -24.55
C ALA A 246 -15.96 -8.17 -24.05
N PRO A 247 -14.87 -8.79 -23.56
CA PRO A 247 -14.95 -10.12 -22.95
C PRO A 247 -15.91 -10.12 -21.77
N SER A 248 -16.73 -11.15 -21.67
CA SER A 248 -17.57 -11.39 -20.50
C SER A 248 -16.72 -11.77 -19.28
N ALA A 249 -17.26 -11.56 -18.07
CA ALA A 249 -16.60 -11.96 -16.83
C ALA A 249 -16.25 -13.47 -16.82
N ARG A 250 -17.07 -14.31 -17.45
CA ARG A 250 -16.78 -15.75 -17.58
C ARG A 250 -15.59 -16.02 -18.49
N GLU A 251 -15.43 -15.27 -19.58
CA GLU A 251 -14.29 -15.38 -20.50
C GLU A 251 -13.01 -14.92 -19.80
N LEU A 252 -13.02 -13.79 -19.10
CA LEU A 252 -11.88 -13.32 -18.31
C LEU A 252 -11.44 -14.33 -17.26
N LEU A 253 -12.39 -14.95 -16.54
CA LEU A 253 -12.08 -16.00 -15.58
C LEU A 253 -11.48 -17.25 -16.24
N ALA A 254 -11.90 -17.58 -17.47
CA ALA A 254 -11.33 -18.69 -18.24
C ALA A 254 -9.91 -18.36 -18.73
N MET A 255 -9.67 -17.13 -19.21
CA MET A 255 -8.34 -16.66 -19.60
C MET A 255 -7.38 -16.63 -18.42
N MET A 256 -7.82 -16.15 -17.27
CA MET A 256 -7.05 -16.19 -16.03
C MET A 256 -6.69 -17.62 -15.63
N ALA A 257 -7.63 -18.56 -15.71
CA ALA A 257 -7.35 -19.98 -15.44
C ALA A 257 -6.35 -20.57 -16.45
N ALA A 258 -6.44 -20.18 -17.72
CA ALA A 258 -5.50 -20.59 -18.76
C ALA A 258 -4.09 -20.02 -18.51
N LEU A 259 -3.96 -18.75 -18.12
CA LEU A 259 -2.68 -18.14 -17.78
C LEU A 259 -2.05 -18.79 -16.55
N ARG A 260 -2.85 -19.09 -15.52
CA ARG A 260 -2.39 -19.83 -14.33
C ARG A 260 -1.83 -21.20 -14.69
N GLN A 261 -2.49 -21.91 -15.59
CA GLN A 261 -2.03 -23.22 -16.07
C GLN A 261 -0.77 -23.09 -16.93
N ALA A 262 -0.75 -22.11 -17.84
CA ALA A 262 0.39 -21.81 -18.70
C ALA A 262 1.65 -21.50 -17.88
N ARG A 263 1.52 -20.72 -16.80
CA ARG A 263 2.61 -20.41 -15.87
C ARG A 263 3.30 -21.68 -15.34
N ILE A 264 2.51 -22.66 -14.87
CA ILE A 264 3.03 -23.94 -14.37
C ILE A 264 3.69 -24.75 -15.49
N GLU A 265 3.06 -24.81 -16.67
CA GLU A 265 3.55 -25.57 -17.81
C GLU A 265 4.86 -25.01 -18.36
N LEU A 266 4.93 -23.69 -18.59
CA LEU A 266 6.13 -23.02 -19.11
C LEU A 266 7.31 -23.20 -18.15
N ARG A 267 7.06 -23.08 -16.85
CA ARG A 267 8.07 -23.35 -15.82
C ARG A 267 8.60 -24.77 -15.91
N GLN A 268 7.72 -25.77 -15.96
CA GLN A 268 8.12 -27.18 -16.06
C GLN A 268 8.89 -27.48 -17.35
N VAL A 269 8.51 -26.86 -18.46
CA VAL A 269 9.20 -26.99 -19.75
C VAL A 269 10.60 -26.38 -19.68
N LEU A 270 10.75 -25.17 -19.13
CA LEU A 270 12.04 -24.54 -18.93
C LEU A 270 12.97 -25.42 -18.07
N GLU A 271 12.49 -25.87 -16.92
CA GLU A 271 13.26 -26.73 -15.99
C GLU A 271 13.69 -28.04 -16.65
N ALA A 272 12.79 -28.71 -17.37
CA ALA A 272 13.10 -29.94 -18.08
C ALA A 272 14.12 -29.71 -19.21
N ASN A 273 14.00 -28.60 -19.95
CA ASN A 273 14.94 -28.26 -21.01
C ASN A 273 16.33 -27.95 -20.44
N LEU A 274 16.42 -27.17 -19.37
CA LEU A 274 17.68 -26.86 -18.69
C LEU A 274 18.37 -28.14 -18.21
N GLN A 275 17.62 -29.05 -17.56
CA GLN A 275 18.15 -30.36 -17.12
C GLN A 275 18.63 -31.23 -18.30
N SER A 276 18.00 -31.13 -19.48
CA SER A 276 18.36 -31.95 -20.65
C SER A 276 19.61 -31.45 -21.40
N VAL A 277 19.91 -30.16 -21.28
CA VAL A 277 21.03 -29.52 -22.00
C VAL A 277 22.33 -29.63 -21.22
N VAL A 278 22.27 -29.67 -19.89
CA VAL A 278 23.46 -29.77 -19.04
C VAL A 278 23.87 -31.24 -18.81
N PRO A 279 25.17 -31.51 -18.59
CA PRO A 279 25.61 -32.84 -18.17
C PRO A 279 24.98 -33.28 -16.84
N ASP A 280 24.70 -34.58 -16.69
CA ASP A 280 24.10 -35.16 -15.46
C ASP A 280 24.85 -34.75 -14.18
N ALA A 281 26.17 -34.58 -14.25
CA ALA A 281 27.00 -34.16 -13.11
C ALA A 281 26.72 -32.74 -12.61
N MET A 282 26.12 -31.88 -13.44
CA MET A 282 25.78 -30.48 -13.14
C MET A 282 24.28 -30.29 -12.84
N ALA A 283 23.46 -31.33 -12.98
CA ALA A 283 22.01 -31.22 -12.86
C ALA A 283 21.57 -30.73 -11.46
N SER A 284 22.23 -31.17 -10.39
CA SER A 284 21.97 -30.69 -9.02
C SER A 284 22.34 -29.22 -8.84
N ASP A 285 23.43 -28.78 -9.46
CA ASP A 285 23.94 -27.42 -9.31
C ASP A 285 23.07 -26.42 -10.09
N ILE A 286 22.57 -26.82 -11.25
CA ILE A 286 21.56 -26.06 -12.00
C ILE A 286 20.26 -25.96 -11.20
N GLN A 287 19.81 -27.05 -10.57
CA GLN A 287 18.62 -27.01 -9.72
C GLN A 287 18.83 -26.06 -8.53
N ALA A 288 19.98 -26.11 -7.88
CA ALA A 288 20.32 -25.20 -6.79
C ALA A 288 20.35 -23.73 -7.26
N ALA A 289 20.86 -23.46 -8.48
CA ALA A 289 20.81 -22.12 -9.06
C ALA A 289 19.38 -21.64 -9.34
N LEU A 290 18.50 -22.51 -9.84
CA LEU A 290 17.07 -22.20 -10.01
C LEU A 290 16.40 -21.91 -8.66
N ASP A 291 16.71 -22.68 -7.63
CA ASP A 291 16.19 -22.44 -6.27
C ASP A 291 16.68 -21.11 -5.72
N ARG A 292 17.95 -20.72 -5.96
CA ARG A 292 18.45 -19.39 -5.60
C ARG A 292 17.67 -18.27 -6.29
N ILE A 293 17.40 -18.40 -7.59
CA ILE A 293 16.59 -17.40 -8.34
C ILE A 293 15.19 -17.30 -7.73
N ARG A 294 14.54 -18.43 -7.46
CA ARG A 294 13.21 -18.47 -6.82
C ARG A 294 13.23 -17.79 -5.45
N LEU A 295 14.26 -18.02 -4.64
CA LEU A 295 14.44 -17.35 -3.35
C LEU A 295 14.65 -15.85 -3.52
N GLU A 296 15.46 -15.41 -4.50
CA GLU A 296 15.70 -14.00 -4.78
C GLU A 296 14.41 -13.27 -5.17
N HIS A 297 13.66 -13.80 -6.13
CA HIS A 297 12.36 -13.28 -6.52
C HIS A 297 11.34 -13.38 -5.38
N GLY A 298 11.42 -14.45 -4.57
CA GLY A 298 10.58 -14.66 -3.40
C GLY A 298 10.77 -13.59 -2.32
N ARG A 299 11.98 -13.08 -2.13
CA ARG A 299 12.25 -12.02 -1.13
C ARG A 299 11.58 -10.69 -1.48
N ILE A 300 11.45 -10.36 -2.77
CA ILE A 300 10.78 -9.11 -3.23
C ILE A 300 9.32 -9.03 -2.73
N ASP A 301 8.66 -10.19 -2.59
CA ASP A 301 7.25 -10.29 -2.17
C ASP A 301 7.04 -10.51 -0.67
N ALA A 302 8.12 -10.55 0.11
CA ALA A 302 8.06 -10.82 1.53
C ALA A 302 7.27 -9.71 2.25
N ARG A 303 6.33 -10.13 3.11
CA ARG A 303 5.52 -9.21 3.94
C ARG A 303 5.86 -9.31 5.42
N PHE A 304 6.39 -10.46 5.84
CA PHE A 304 6.70 -10.77 7.23
C PHE A 304 8.19 -10.56 7.51
N GLY A 305 8.51 -9.96 8.65
CA GLY A 305 9.89 -9.81 9.12
C GLY A 305 10.58 -11.17 9.20
N GLY A 306 11.82 -11.24 8.73
CA GLY A 306 12.61 -12.47 8.64
C GLY A 306 12.43 -13.25 7.33
N ALA A 307 11.38 -12.99 6.53
CA ALA A 307 11.22 -13.65 5.23
C ALA A 307 12.14 -13.08 4.13
N GLU A 308 12.77 -11.94 4.38
CA GLU A 308 13.74 -11.29 3.47
C GLU A 308 15.20 -11.74 3.71
N ILE A 309 15.46 -12.55 4.74
CA ILE A 309 16.83 -12.98 5.08
C ILE A 309 17.41 -13.80 3.93
N ASP A 310 18.60 -13.40 3.49
CA ASP A 310 19.42 -14.17 2.57
C ASP A 310 20.50 -14.92 3.37
N LEU A 311 20.23 -16.19 3.66
CA LEU A 311 21.10 -17.02 4.50
C LEU A 311 22.46 -17.26 3.86
N GLU A 312 22.51 -17.49 2.55
CA GLU A 312 23.76 -17.68 1.80
C GLU A 312 24.61 -16.41 1.87
N ARG A 313 23.99 -15.25 1.63
CA ARG A 313 24.67 -13.95 1.79
C ARG A 313 25.14 -13.69 3.22
N ALA A 314 24.34 -14.04 4.21
CA ALA A 314 24.70 -13.87 5.61
C ALA A 314 25.94 -14.72 5.96
N VAL A 315 25.99 -15.98 5.54
CA VAL A 315 27.15 -16.86 5.70
C VAL A 315 28.40 -16.27 5.03
N LEU A 316 28.29 -15.88 3.75
CA LEU A 316 29.42 -15.33 2.98
C LEU A 316 29.97 -14.01 3.56
N ARG A 317 29.15 -13.23 4.27
CA ARG A 317 29.56 -11.98 4.91
C ARG A 317 30.10 -12.15 6.33
N SER A 318 29.98 -13.34 6.91
CA SER A 318 30.35 -13.60 8.31
C SER A 318 31.84 -13.89 8.52
N GLU A 319 32.67 -13.78 7.47
CA GLU A 319 34.12 -14.02 7.48
C GLU A 319 34.51 -15.36 8.14
N LEU A 320 33.70 -16.41 7.91
CA LEU A 320 33.91 -17.73 8.50
C LEU A 320 35.19 -18.39 7.96
N PRO A 321 35.81 -19.31 8.73
CA PRO A 321 36.85 -20.18 8.20
C PRO A 321 36.34 -20.93 6.96
N LYS A 322 37.14 -21.01 5.89
CA LYS A 322 36.72 -21.58 4.59
C LYS A 322 36.09 -22.96 4.68
N GLU A 323 36.59 -23.82 5.57
CA GLU A 323 36.06 -25.17 5.76
C GLU A 323 34.65 -25.14 6.40
N THR A 324 34.46 -24.27 7.40
CA THR A 324 33.15 -24.04 8.04
C THR A 324 32.16 -23.39 7.07
N GLU A 325 32.60 -22.38 6.32
CA GLU A 325 31.79 -21.72 5.29
C GLU A 325 31.29 -22.74 4.27
N ALA A 326 32.19 -23.54 3.70
CA ALA A 326 31.82 -24.56 2.71
C ALA A 326 30.84 -25.59 3.27
N SER A 327 31.04 -26.05 4.51
CA SER A 327 30.14 -26.99 5.17
C SER A 327 28.73 -26.42 5.36
N VAL A 328 28.62 -25.17 5.82
CA VAL A 328 27.32 -24.52 6.04
C VAL A 328 26.62 -24.25 4.70
N LEU A 329 27.37 -23.85 3.66
CA LEU A 329 26.82 -23.65 2.32
C LEU A 329 26.32 -24.95 1.69
N GLU A 330 27.01 -26.07 1.91
CA GLU A 330 26.56 -27.39 1.46
C GLU A 330 25.25 -27.81 2.12
N GLU A 331 25.12 -27.62 3.45
CA GLU A 331 23.87 -27.87 4.18
C GLU A 331 22.72 -26.95 3.71
N LEU A 332 23.04 -25.70 3.38
CA LEU A 332 22.08 -24.72 2.88
C LEU A 332 21.46 -25.10 1.54
N VAL A 333 22.11 -25.91 0.70
CA VAL A 333 21.53 -26.33 -0.59
C VAL A 333 20.20 -27.06 -0.38
N ALA A 334 20.15 -28.03 0.54
CA ALA A 334 18.94 -28.79 0.82
C ALA A 334 17.87 -27.92 1.52
N ALA A 335 18.28 -27.02 2.43
CA ALA A 335 17.37 -26.10 3.08
C ALA A 335 16.77 -25.09 2.09
N ASN A 336 17.57 -24.56 1.17
CA ASN A 336 17.14 -23.61 0.14
C ASN A 336 16.13 -24.24 -0.82
N ALA A 337 16.32 -25.51 -1.20
CA ALA A 337 15.33 -26.23 -2.01
C ALA A 337 13.96 -26.30 -1.30
N LEU A 338 13.95 -26.63 0.00
CA LEU A 338 12.71 -26.65 0.81
C LEU A 338 12.07 -25.26 0.94
N ILE A 339 12.87 -24.21 1.13
CA ILE A 339 12.36 -22.84 1.23
C ILE A 339 11.84 -22.36 -0.13
N ALA A 340 12.49 -22.73 -1.24
CA ALA A 340 12.03 -22.42 -2.59
C ALA A 340 10.65 -23.04 -2.89
N ASP A 341 10.42 -24.29 -2.47
CA ASP A 341 9.10 -24.94 -2.57
C ASP A 341 8.03 -24.18 -1.76
N LEU A 342 8.39 -23.65 -0.58
CA LEU A 342 7.48 -22.82 0.22
C LEU A 342 7.20 -21.46 -0.43
N VAL A 343 8.19 -20.86 -1.10
CA VAL A 343 8.02 -19.63 -1.88
C VAL A 343 7.07 -19.87 -3.06
N ASP A 344 7.19 -21.01 -3.74
CA ASP A 344 6.27 -21.42 -4.80
C ASP A 344 4.84 -21.60 -4.27
N ALA A 345 4.68 -22.28 -3.13
CA ALA A 345 3.38 -22.46 -2.48
C ALA A 345 2.73 -21.12 -2.11
N ARG A 346 3.52 -20.17 -1.57
CA ARG A 346 3.06 -18.81 -1.27
C ARG A 346 2.64 -18.06 -2.53
N THR A 347 3.42 -18.17 -3.60
CA THR A 347 3.12 -17.55 -4.90
C THR A 347 1.81 -18.11 -5.47
N ALA A 348 1.63 -19.43 -5.41
CA ALA A 348 0.38 -20.08 -5.83
C ALA A 348 -0.82 -19.65 -4.99
N ALA A 349 -0.65 -19.48 -3.67
CA ALA A 349 -1.69 -18.99 -2.77
C ALA A 349 -2.09 -17.54 -3.10
N ARG A 350 -1.11 -16.67 -3.41
CA ARG A 350 -1.37 -15.29 -3.84
C ARG A 350 -2.13 -15.27 -5.18
N VAL A 351 -1.71 -16.05 -6.16
CA VAL A 351 -2.42 -16.20 -7.44
C VAL A 351 -3.84 -16.78 -7.25
N GLU A 352 -4.05 -17.67 -6.27
CA GLU A 352 -5.40 -18.13 -5.90
C GLU A 352 -6.24 -16.99 -5.34
N ARG A 353 -5.69 -16.15 -4.44
CA ARG A 353 -6.38 -14.98 -3.90
C ARG A 353 -6.77 -14.00 -5.00
N GLU A 354 -5.85 -13.64 -5.90
CA GLU A 354 -6.13 -12.76 -7.05
C GLU A 354 -7.29 -13.33 -7.89
N ALA A 355 -7.29 -14.65 -8.12
CA ALA A 355 -8.37 -15.33 -8.82
C ALA A 355 -9.71 -15.31 -8.07
N LYS A 356 -9.71 -15.42 -6.74
CA LYS A 356 -10.94 -15.30 -5.94
C LYS A 356 -11.46 -13.87 -5.93
N ALA A 357 -10.57 -12.88 -5.88
CA ALA A 357 -10.94 -11.47 -5.93
C ALA A 357 -11.59 -11.12 -7.28
N ALA A 358 -11.03 -11.61 -8.40
CA ALA A 358 -11.64 -11.48 -9.72
C ALA A 358 -13.03 -12.14 -9.80
N GLN A 359 -13.20 -13.32 -9.16
CA GLN A 359 -14.51 -13.96 -9.07
C GLN A 359 -15.49 -13.11 -8.26
N LEU A 360 -15.08 -12.51 -7.15
CA LEU A 360 -15.95 -11.64 -6.36
C LEU A 360 -16.46 -10.46 -7.20
N LEU A 361 -15.55 -9.74 -7.86
CA LEU A 361 -15.91 -8.61 -8.72
C LEU A 361 -16.90 -9.01 -9.83
N ALA A 362 -16.67 -10.17 -10.47
CA ALA A 362 -17.58 -10.69 -11.47
C ALA A 362 -19.01 -10.90 -10.94
N ALA A 363 -19.17 -11.32 -9.67
CA ALA A 363 -20.49 -11.47 -9.06
C ALA A 363 -21.13 -10.11 -8.72
N GLU A 364 -20.32 -9.10 -8.37
CA GLU A 364 -20.79 -7.75 -8.10
C GLU A 364 -21.39 -7.12 -9.36
N VAL A 365 -20.70 -7.27 -10.49
CA VAL A 365 -21.20 -6.84 -11.80
C VAL A 365 -22.47 -7.60 -12.21
N GLU A 366 -22.55 -8.91 -11.92
CA GLU A 366 -23.73 -9.72 -12.21
C GLU A 366 -24.93 -9.42 -11.27
N GLY A 367 -24.73 -8.70 -10.17
CA GLY A 367 -25.79 -8.40 -9.19
C GLY A 367 -26.33 -9.61 -8.42
N ASP A 368 -25.56 -10.69 -8.30
CA ASP A 368 -25.98 -11.94 -7.64
C ASP A 368 -25.62 -11.93 -6.15
N GLU A 369 -26.50 -11.36 -5.31
CA GLU A 369 -26.30 -11.22 -3.86
C GLU A 369 -25.96 -12.55 -3.14
N ALA A 370 -26.50 -13.67 -3.59
CA ALA A 370 -26.22 -14.98 -3.00
C ALA A 370 -24.77 -15.43 -3.29
N ARG A 371 -24.25 -15.13 -4.49
CA ARG A 371 -22.85 -15.38 -4.85
C ARG A 371 -21.89 -14.41 -4.16
N LEU A 372 -22.30 -13.18 -3.87
CA LEU A 372 -21.44 -12.18 -3.20
C LEU A 372 -20.95 -12.66 -1.84
N SER A 373 -21.86 -13.07 -0.96
CA SER A 373 -21.47 -13.56 0.38
C SER A 373 -20.58 -14.80 0.31
N GLN A 374 -20.86 -15.72 -0.61
CA GLN A 374 -20.04 -16.92 -0.80
C GLN A 374 -18.65 -16.59 -1.35
N ARG A 375 -18.55 -15.68 -2.33
CA ARG A 375 -17.29 -15.30 -2.98
C ARG A 375 -16.44 -14.41 -2.07
N SER A 376 -17.04 -13.53 -1.27
CA SER A 376 -16.34 -12.76 -0.23
C SER A 376 -15.66 -13.68 0.79
N ARG A 377 -16.37 -14.70 1.29
CA ARG A 377 -15.74 -15.73 2.16
C ARG A 377 -14.63 -16.50 1.46
N ALA A 378 -14.76 -16.77 0.16
CA ALA A 378 -13.72 -17.44 -0.61
C ALA A 378 -12.45 -16.56 -0.76
N VAL A 379 -12.61 -15.25 -0.91
CA VAL A 379 -11.49 -14.28 -0.90
C VAL A 379 -10.79 -14.28 0.45
N MET A 380 -11.54 -14.17 1.55
CA MET A 380 -10.97 -14.22 2.91
C MET A 380 -10.20 -15.52 3.16
N THR A 381 -10.79 -16.66 2.79
CA THR A 381 -10.13 -17.97 2.90
C THR A 381 -8.83 -18.04 2.08
N ALA A 382 -8.80 -17.44 0.89
CA ALA A 382 -7.60 -17.40 0.06
C ALA A 382 -6.54 -16.45 0.63
N ALA A 383 -6.95 -15.30 1.19
CA ALA A 383 -6.05 -14.38 1.88
C ALA A 383 -5.42 -15.03 3.13
N ASP A 384 -6.20 -15.77 3.92
CA ASP A 384 -5.69 -16.56 5.05
C ASP A 384 -4.64 -17.61 4.62
N ARG A 385 -4.87 -18.28 3.48
CA ARG A 385 -3.89 -19.23 2.92
C ARG A 385 -2.62 -18.54 2.45
N GLU A 386 -2.73 -17.36 1.84
CA GLU A 386 -1.56 -16.55 1.47
C GLU A 386 -0.75 -16.19 2.71
N ILE A 387 -1.41 -15.71 3.77
CA ILE A 387 -0.77 -15.40 5.07
C ILE A 387 -0.09 -16.65 5.62
N ALA A 388 -0.78 -17.78 5.71
CA ALA A 388 -0.22 -19.03 6.23
C ALA A 388 1.01 -19.49 5.44
N SER A 389 0.97 -19.37 4.11
CA SER A 389 2.09 -19.73 3.24
C SER A 389 3.27 -18.77 3.41
N GLY A 390 3.00 -17.46 3.57
CA GLY A 390 4.03 -16.47 3.87
C GLY A 390 4.70 -16.69 5.23
N LEU A 391 3.93 -17.08 6.25
CA LEU A 391 4.45 -17.46 7.56
C LEU A 391 5.28 -18.73 7.49
N ALA A 392 4.89 -19.73 6.68
CA ALA A 392 5.67 -20.94 6.49
C ALA A 392 7.07 -20.65 5.90
N VAL A 393 7.15 -19.75 4.90
CA VAL A 393 8.45 -19.28 4.35
C VAL A 393 9.29 -18.62 5.44
N ARG A 394 8.70 -17.67 6.18
CA ARG A 394 9.38 -16.97 7.28
C ARG A 394 9.92 -17.96 8.31
N ASP A 395 9.07 -18.87 8.78
CA ASP A 395 9.39 -19.78 9.87
C ASP A 395 10.47 -20.79 9.44
N ALA A 396 10.49 -21.22 8.17
CA ALA A 396 11.54 -22.06 7.63
C ALA A 396 12.89 -21.32 7.57
N ILE A 397 12.90 -20.07 7.10
CA ILE A 397 14.10 -19.23 7.06
C ILE A 397 14.64 -18.96 8.47
N LEU A 398 13.76 -18.58 9.41
CA LEU A 398 14.15 -18.33 10.80
C LEU A 398 14.63 -19.60 11.50
N GLY A 399 14.00 -20.75 11.23
CA GLY A 399 14.45 -22.05 11.73
C GLY A 399 15.85 -22.40 11.25
N GLN A 400 16.11 -22.24 9.95
CA GLN A 400 17.43 -22.49 9.38
C GLN A 400 18.49 -21.49 9.87
N MET A 401 18.12 -20.21 10.03
CA MET A 401 18.98 -19.20 10.64
C MET A 401 19.42 -19.63 12.05
N MET A 402 18.49 -20.10 12.88
CA MET A 402 18.80 -20.53 14.24
C MET A 402 19.65 -21.80 14.26
N GLN A 403 19.40 -22.76 13.36
CA GLN A 403 20.21 -23.96 13.22
C GLN A 403 21.67 -23.65 12.83
N ILE A 404 21.87 -22.74 11.88
CA ILE A 404 23.22 -22.28 11.50
C ILE A 404 23.89 -21.59 12.68
N HIS A 405 23.18 -20.69 13.36
CA HIS A 405 23.70 -19.99 14.53
C HIS A 405 24.14 -20.98 15.63
N GLU A 406 23.31 -21.97 15.99
CA GLU A 406 23.64 -22.99 16.98
C GLU A 406 24.90 -23.78 16.59
N THR A 407 25.00 -24.18 15.33
CA THR A 407 26.18 -24.87 14.79
C THR A 407 27.44 -24.00 14.90
N LEU A 408 27.33 -22.71 14.59
CA LEU A 408 28.44 -21.77 14.68
C LEU A 408 28.84 -21.49 16.13
N VAL A 409 27.90 -21.47 17.09
CA VAL A 409 28.22 -21.28 18.53
C VAL A 409 29.14 -22.37 19.05
N GLU A 410 28.97 -23.61 18.58
CA GLU A 410 29.86 -24.73 18.95
C GLU A 410 31.28 -24.57 18.40
N VAL A 411 31.45 -23.84 17.30
CA VAL A 411 32.74 -23.57 16.66
C VAL A 411 33.40 -22.32 17.27
N ASP A 412 32.71 -21.19 17.22
CA ASP A 412 33.15 -19.90 17.75
C ASP A 412 31.93 -18.99 18.04
N PRO A 413 31.66 -18.67 19.33
CA PRO A 413 30.55 -17.79 19.70
C PRO A 413 30.60 -16.38 19.07
N SER A 414 31.79 -15.84 18.79
CA SER A 414 31.93 -14.52 18.18
C SER A 414 31.53 -14.54 16.70
N LEU A 415 31.86 -15.61 15.97
CA LEU A 415 31.44 -15.78 14.58
C LEU A 415 29.93 -16.02 14.48
N ALA A 416 29.38 -16.80 15.41
CA ALA A 416 27.94 -17.02 15.49
C ALA A 416 27.17 -15.70 15.70
N ALA A 417 27.65 -14.85 16.61
CA ALA A 417 27.07 -13.52 16.84
C ALA A 417 27.13 -12.64 15.58
N GLY A 418 28.26 -12.63 14.86
CA GLY A 418 28.41 -11.89 13.60
C GLY A 418 27.44 -12.35 12.51
N PHE A 419 27.30 -13.67 12.33
CA PHE A 419 26.31 -14.25 11.41
C PHE A 419 24.88 -13.84 11.77
N LEU A 420 24.51 -13.97 13.04
CA LEU A 420 23.17 -13.65 13.51
C LEU A 420 22.85 -12.16 13.33
N GLU A 421 23.83 -11.28 13.56
CA GLU A 421 23.68 -9.84 13.34
C GLU A 421 23.42 -9.51 11.87
N ILE A 422 24.20 -10.12 10.94
CA ILE A 422 24.02 -9.92 9.50
C ILE A 422 22.65 -10.44 9.05
N ALA A 423 22.27 -11.65 9.46
CA ALA A 423 20.98 -12.23 9.12
C ALA A 423 19.82 -11.38 9.65
N ARG A 424 19.91 -10.89 10.90
CA ARG A 424 18.88 -10.01 11.48
C ARG A 424 18.80 -8.66 10.77
N ARG A 425 19.92 -8.09 10.34
CA ARG A 425 19.92 -6.83 9.57
C ARG A 425 19.17 -6.96 8.25
N ASP A 426 19.29 -8.13 7.61
CA ASP A 426 18.58 -8.44 6.38
C ASP A 426 17.08 -8.63 6.63
N GLY A 427 16.69 -9.38 7.66
CA GLY A 427 15.29 -9.74 7.91
C GLY A 427 14.47 -8.73 8.72
N PHE A 428 15.14 -7.89 9.51
CA PHE A 428 14.52 -6.97 10.46
C PHE A 428 15.18 -5.58 10.40
N PRO A 429 15.23 -4.93 9.23
CA PRO A 429 15.95 -3.66 9.05
C PRO A 429 15.43 -2.56 9.98
N ASP A 430 14.12 -2.53 10.23
CA ASP A 430 13.50 -1.54 11.14
C ASP A 430 14.03 -1.70 12.58
N GLN A 431 14.15 -2.93 13.08
CA GLN A 431 14.64 -3.22 14.44
C GLN A 431 16.16 -3.04 14.54
N MET A 432 16.90 -3.46 13.51
CA MET A 432 18.36 -3.46 13.47
C MET A 432 18.96 -2.13 12.96
N ARG A 433 18.13 -1.15 12.58
CA ARG A 433 18.62 0.16 12.12
C ARG A 433 19.44 0.83 13.21
N ARG A 434 20.44 1.59 12.74
CA ARG A 434 21.28 2.41 13.61
C ARG A 434 20.46 3.47 14.35
N ARG A 435 20.49 3.43 15.68
CA ARG A 435 19.71 4.30 16.57
C ARG A 435 20.39 5.66 16.76
N TRP A 436 19.65 6.60 17.35
CA TRP A 436 20.22 7.93 17.58
C TRP A 436 21.37 7.89 18.58
N CYS A 437 21.25 7.13 19.68
CA CYS A 437 22.29 6.96 20.68
C CYS A 437 23.63 6.50 20.09
N GLU A 438 23.64 5.53 19.17
CA GLU A 438 24.86 5.05 18.50
C GLU A 438 25.53 6.12 17.65
N ARG A 439 24.74 6.95 16.95
CA ARG A 439 25.26 8.08 16.16
C ARG A 439 25.78 9.19 17.05
N ALA A 440 25.09 9.44 18.17
CA ALA A 440 25.48 10.45 19.15
C ALA A 440 26.80 10.08 19.84
N LEU A 441 26.98 8.81 20.21
CA LEU A 441 28.24 8.31 20.78
C LEU A 441 29.40 8.39 19.77
N GLU A 442 29.19 7.99 18.52
CA GLU A 442 30.20 8.12 17.47
C GLU A 442 30.60 9.60 17.24
N ALA A 443 29.62 10.51 17.23
CA ALA A 443 29.88 11.94 17.12
C ALA A 443 30.63 12.47 18.34
N ALA A 444 30.23 12.05 19.55
CA ALA A 444 30.88 12.43 20.79
C ALA A 444 32.37 12.06 20.78
N MET A 445 32.71 10.82 20.40
CA MET A 445 34.10 10.35 20.33
C MET A 445 34.98 11.12 19.32
N ARG A 446 34.38 11.82 18.37
CA ARG A 446 35.09 12.61 17.35
C ARG A 446 35.39 14.06 17.76
N ILE A 447 34.92 14.49 18.94
CA ILE A 447 35.15 15.85 19.44
C ILE A 447 36.65 16.00 19.79
N PRO A 448 37.40 16.90 19.13
CA PRO A 448 38.85 16.98 19.30
C PRO A 448 39.29 17.56 20.66
N GLU A 449 38.42 18.31 21.35
CA GLU A 449 38.72 18.95 22.64
C GLU A 449 38.42 18.06 23.88
N LEU A 450 38.21 16.75 23.70
CA LEU A 450 37.89 15.86 24.82
C LEU A 450 39.10 15.61 25.73
N THR A 451 38.86 15.63 27.04
CA THR A 451 39.83 15.14 28.02
C THR A 451 39.84 13.61 28.03
N GLU A 452 40.95 13.00 28.43
CA GLU A 452 41.07 11.53 28.54
C GLU A 452 39.97 10.92 29.44
N VAL A 453 39.62 11.60 30.54
CA VAL A 453 38.54 11.20 31.44
C VAL A 453 37.18 11.26 30.78
N THR A 454 36.93 12.29 29.95
CA THR A 454 35.67 12.43 29.21
C THR A 454 35.54 11.35 28.13
N LEU A 455 36.64 11.03 27.46
CA LEU A 455 36.68 9.96 26.45
C LEU A 455 36.43 8.58 27.08
N GLU A 456 37.06 8.29 28.22
CA GLU A 456 36.84 7.04 28.97
C GLU A 456 35.37 6.90 29.38
N ALA A 457 34.74 7.97 29.89
CA ALA A 457 33.31 7.97 30.23
C ALA A 457 32.40 7.76 29.00
N ILE A 458 32.77 8.25 27.82
CA ILE A 458 32.03 8.02 26.57
C ILE A 458 32.17 6.56 26.13
N LEU A 459 33.37 5.96 26.26
CA LEU A 459 33.61 4.56 25.93
C LEU A 459 32.85 3.61 26.87
N GLU A 460 32.80 3.91 28.17
CA GLU A 460 31.96 3.17 29.12
C GLU A 460 30.47 3.26 28.74
N LEU A 461 30.03 4.44 28.29
CA LEU A 461 28.66 4.64 27.82
C LEU A 461 28.38 3.88 26.52
N GLN A 462 29.36 3.73 25.64
CA GLN A 462 29.25 2.92 24.43
C GLN A 462 29.04 1.45 24.76
N VAL A 463 29.85 0.87 25.66
CA VAL A 463 29.67 -0.53 26.10
C VAL A 463 28.28 -0.75 26.69
N TYR A 464 27.80 0.19 27.51
CA TYR A 464 26.44 0.14 28.05
C TYR A 464 25.36 0.18 26.96
N VAL A 465 25.54 1.00 25.92
CA VAL A 465 24.59 1.09 24.79
C VAL A 465 24.61 -0.19 23.97
N ASP A 466 25.78 -0.74 23.66
CA ASP A 466 25.91 -1.95 22.86
C ASP A 466 25.20 -3.14 23.54
N GLU A 467 25.44 -3.36 24.84
CA GLU A 467 24.76 -4.42 25.62
C GLU A 467 23.25 -4.20 25.69
N ARG A 468 22.80 -2.94 25.83
CA ARG A 468 21.38 -2.64 26.00
C ARG A 468 20.62 -2.73 24.67
N LEU A 469 21.24 -2.29 23.58
CA LEU A 469 20.64 -2.34 22.24
C LEU A 469 20.47 -3.77 21.77
N GLU A 470 21.46 -4.64 21.97
CA GLU A 470 21.36 -6.05 21.58
C GLU A 470 20.12 -6.71 22.20
N SER A 471 19.93 -6.53 23.52
CA SER A 471 18.76 -7.06 24.23
C SER A 471 17.44 -6.45 23.75
N LEU A 472 17.40 -5.14 23.48
CA LEU A 472 16.20 -4.48 22.97
C LEU A 472 15.84 -4.91 21.55
N GLN A 473 16.84 -5.07 20.68
CA GLN A 473 16.68 -5.56 19.32
C GLN A 473 16.15 -7.00 19.32
N ALA A 474 16.73 -7.88 20.12
CA ALA A 474 16.26 -9.26 20.26
C ALA A 474 14.78 -9.31 20.70
N GLN A 475 14.41 -8.56 21.74
CA GLN A 475 13.02 -8.50 22.21
C GLN A 475 12.08 -7.92 21.14
N ALA A 476 12.49 -6.84 20.47
CA ALA A 476 11.66 -6.21 19.43
C ALA A 476 11.44 -7.15 18.23
N ILE A 477 12.44 -7.95 17.86
CA ILE A 477 12.33 -8.97 16.82
C ILE A 477 11.36 -10.09 17.25
N GLU A 478 11.49 -10.60 18.48
CA GLU A 478 10.56 -11.60 19.02
C GLU A 478 9.11 -11.09 19.07
N ASP A 479 8.92 -9.87 19.58
CA ASP A 479 7.60 -9.22 19.62
C ASP A 479 7.01 -9.09 18.21
N ARG A 480 7.85 -8.71 17.23
CA ARG A 480 7.44 -8.60 15.82
C ARG A 480 7.00 -9.96 15.25
N ILE A 481 7.79 -11.02 15.45
CA ILE A 481 7.48 -12.37 14.96
C ILE A 481 6.13 -12.87 15.51
N VAL A 482 5.82 -12.56 16.77
CA VAL A 482 4.55 -12.92 17.43
C VAL A 482 3.38 -12.05 16.96
N LEU A 483 3.63 -10.77 16.67
CA LEU A 483 2.60 -9.79 16.37
C LEU A 483 2.13 -9.82 14.92
N GLU A 484 3.03 -9.92 13.94
CA GLU A 484 2.69 -9.86 12.51
C GLU A 484 1.63 -10.90 12.07
N PRO A 485 1.62 -12.16 12.54
CA PRO A 485 0.55 -13.10 12.22
C PRO A 485 -0.83 -12.63 12.67
N ARG A 486 -0.90 -11.92 13.80
CA ARG A 486 -2.16 -11.35 14.32
C ARG A 486 -2.59 -10.15 13.49
N LEU A 487 -1.65 -9.29 13.11
CA LEU A 487 -1.91 -8.14 12.23
C LEU A 487 -2.45 -8.61 10.88
N GLY A 488 -1.78 -9.58 10.24
CA GLY A 488 -2.22 -10.14 8.96
C GLY A 488 -3.65 -10.67 9.01
N ARG A 489 -4.01 -11.44 10.05
CA ARG A 489 -5.37 -11.99 10.20
C ARG A 489 -6.41 -10.90 10.47
N ALA A 490 -6.12 -9.95 11.36
CA ALA A 490 -7.03 -8.85 11.64
C ALA A 490 -7.34 -8.00 10.39
N MET A 491 -6.41 -7.93 9.43
CA MET A 491 -6.64 -7.29 8.14
C MET A 491 -7.58 -8.08 7.23
N VAL A 492 -7.53 -9.41 7.27
CA VAL A 492 -8.46 -10.28 6.54
C VAL A 492 -9.85 -10.24 7.17
N ASP A 493 -9.93 -10.36 8.49
CA ASP A 493 -11.18 -10.22 9.25
C ASP A 493 -11.83 -8.84 9.01
N GLY A 494 -10.98 -7.82 8.82
CA GLY A 494 -11.36 -6.45 8.44
C GLY A 494 -12.24 -6.34 7.20
N LEU A 495 -12.15 -7.30 6.27
CA LEU A 495 -12.97 -7.34 5.06
C LEU A 495 -14.45 -7.68 5.34
N GLU A 496 -14.76 -8.30 6.50
CA GLU A 496 -16.14 -8.62 6.90
C GLU A 496 -16.74 -7.54 7.82
N ASP A 497 -15.92 -6.84 8.60
CA ASP A 497 -16.38 -5.95 9.69
C ASP A 497 -16.04 -4.46 9.51
N ASP A 498 -15.74 -4.02 8.29
CA ASP A 498 -15.30 -2.65 7.96
C ASP A 498 -14.05 -2.22 8.77
N PHE A 499 -13.11 -3.15 8.91
CA PHE A 499 -11.85 -3.03 9.64
C PHE A 499 -12.02 -2.71 11.14
N ALA A 500 -13.15 -3.08 11.74
CA ALA A 500 -13.37 -2.92 13.18
C ALA A 500 -12.35 -3.74 14.00
N SER A 501 -12.11 -5.00 13.63
CA SER A 501 -11.11 -5.87 14.26
C SER A 501 -9.71 -5.28 14.19
N ALA A 502 -9.36 -4.64 13.07
CA ALA A 502 -8.07 -3.96 12.92
C ALA A 502 -7.96 -2.72 13.83
N LYS A 503 -9.02 -1.90 13.89
CA LYS A 503 -9.07 -0.71 14.75
C LYS A 503 -9.00 -1.06 16.24
N ASP A 504 -9.61 -2.17 16.65
CA ASP A 504 -9.66 -2.62 18.04
C ASP A 504 -8.30 -3.09 18.61
N MET A 505 -7.29 -3.33 17.75
CA MET A 505 -5.93 -3.67 18.20
C MET A 505 -5.18 -2.48 18.82
N GLY A 506 -5.63 -1.25 18.59
CA GLY A 506 -5.07 -0.02 19.16
C GLY A 506 -3.76 0.46 18.52
N ASP A 507 -3.54 1.78 18.51
CA ASP A 507 -2.45 2.46 17.79
C ASP A 507 -1.04 1.94 18.11
N LYS A 508 -0.81 1.47 19.35
CA LYS A 508 0.50 0.95 19.77
C LYS A 508 0.88 -0.34 19.06
N THR A 509 -0.10 -1.14 18.68
CA THR A 509 0.07 -2.42 17.98
C THR A 509 0.49 -2.21 16.52
N TRP A 510 0.23 -1.03 15.97
CA TRP A 510 0.58 -0.65 14.60
C TRP A 510 1.95 0.05 14.47
N ARG A 511 2.59 0.36 15.61
CA ARG A 511 3.94 0.92 15.65
C ARG A 511 5.00 -0.17 15.55
N GLU A 512 6.21 0.23 15.19
CA GLU A 512 7.40 -0.62 15.28
C GLU A 512 7.51 -1.25 16.69
N PRO A 513 7.59 -2.59 16.80
CA PRO A 513 7.86 -3.25 18.07
C PRO A 513 9.14 -2.70 18.71
N GLY A 514 9.10 -2.43 20.02
CA GLY A 514 10.23 -1.86 20.75
C GLY A 514 10.41 -0.33 20.64
N PHE A 515 9.58 0.37 19.86
CA PHE A 515 9.71 1.81 19.61
C PHE A 515 9.86 2.63 20.90
N GLU A 516 8.96 2.47 21.87
CA GLU A 516 9.01 3.23 23.13
C GLU A 516 10.28 2.91 23.95
N GLN A 517 10.82 1.69 23.85
CA GLN A 517 12.01 1.27 24.57
C GLN A 517 13.28 1.85 23.92
N PHE A 518 13.33 1.90 22.59
CA PHE A 518 14.41 2.56 21.86
C PHE A 518 14.44 4.07 22.15
N ASP A 519 13.29 4.74 22.10
CA ASP A 519 13.20 6.17 22.40
C ASP A 519 13.64 6.49 23.84
N ARG A 520 13.23 5.65 24.81
CA ARG A 520 13.68 5.80 26.21
C ARG A 520 15.19 5.64 26.36
N LEU A 521 15.81 4.72 25.61
CA LEU A 521 17.26 4.57 25.62
C LEU A 521 17.93 5.80 24.99
N ASP A 522 17.43 6.29 23.85
CA ASP A 522 17.92 7.51 23.22
C ASP A 522 17.84 8.71 24.19
N ASP A 523 16.73 8.87 24.92
CA ASP A 523 16.56 9.90 25.95
C ASP A 523 17.51 9.78 27.14
N GLU A 524 17.77 8.54 27.58
CA GLU A 524 18.69 8.25 28.67
C GLU A 524 20.13 8.59 28.27
N ILE A 525 20.55 8.15 27.09
CA ILE A 525 21.90 8.39 26.57
C ILE A 525 22.10 9.88 26.28
N GLY A 526 21.10 10.57 25.74
CA GLY A 526 21.18 12.01 25.52
C GLY A 526 21.39 12.79 26.81
N ARG A 527 20.70 12.41 27.91
CA ARG A 527 20.91 13.04 29.23
C ARG A 527 22.30 12.75 29.81
N ARG A 528 22.83 11.53 29.62
CA ARG A 528 24.18 11.17 30.07
C ARG A 528 25.26 11.90 29.25
N LEU A 529 25.11 11.99 27.93
CA LEU A 529 26.01 12.75 27.07
C LEU A 529 26.01 14.24 27.40
N LEU A 530 24.84 14.83 27.68
CA LEU A 530 24.74 16.23 28.14
C LEU A 530 25.51 16.44 29.47
N ALA A 531 25.44 15.48 30.40
CA ALA A 531 26.16 15.56 31.67
C ALA A 531 27.69 15.39 31.51
N ILE A 532 28.13 14.55 30.57
CA ILE A 532 29.56 14.29 30.30
C ILE A 532 30.20 15.44 29.52
N LEU A 533 29.53 15.92 28.46
CA LEU A 533 30.07 16.92 27.52
C LEU A 533 29.79 18.36 27.95
N GLY A 534 28.76 18.58 28.77
CA GLY A 534 28.27 19.92 29.10
C GLY A 534 27.55 20.60 27.94
N SER A 535 26.95 21.76 28.20
CA SER A 535 26.07 22.47 27.25
C SER A 535 26.76 23.01 26.00
N GLU A 536 28.08 23.22 26.05
CA GLU A 536 28.82 23.78 24.92
C GLU A 536 29.16 22.71 23.88
N LEU A 537 29.73 21.58 24.31
CA LEU A 537 30.17 20.51 23.41
C LEU A 537 29.02 19.64 22.90
N VAL A 538 27.91 19.55 23.65
CA VAL A 538 26.72 18.76 23.24
C VAL A 538 26.08 19.26 21.94
N THR A 539 26.33 20.53 21.57
CA THR A 539 25.83 21.12 20.31
C THR A 539 26.44 20.50 19.06
N SER A 540 27.56 19.76 19.21
CA SER A 540 28.21 19.02 18.14
C SER A 540 27.58 17.65 17.87
N LEU A 541 26.62 17.23 18.70
CA LEU A 541 25.90 15.97 18.54
C LEU A 541 24.70 16.09 17.59
N PRO A 542 24.23 14.98 16.98
CA PRO A 542 22.99 14.97 16.24
C PRO A 542 21.81 15.43 17.12
N GLN A 543 20.89 16.22 16.56
CA GLN A 543 19.76 16.78 17.31
C GLN A 543 18.83 15.69 17.89
N HIS A 544 18.36 15.90 19.13
CA HIS A 544 17.39 15.06 19.82
C HIS A 544 16.67 15.85 20.92
N GLU A 545 15.43 15.50 21.23
CA GLU A 545 14.59 16.23 22.20
C GLU A 545 15.18 16.23 23.61
N SER A 546 15.81 15.12 24.02
CA SER A 546 16.45 14.96 25.33
C SER A 546 17.65 15.87 25.56
N LEU A 547 18.21 16.47 24.51
CA LEU A 547 19.32 17.43 24.62
C LEU A 547 18.85 18.84 25.00
N GLY A 548 17.53 19.05 25.12
CA GLY A 548 16.92 20.35 25.37
C GLY A 548 16.75 21.14 24.07
N THR A 549 15.68 21.93 23.96
CA THR A 549 15.35 22.69 22.76
C THR A 549 16.44 23.70 22.38
N LEU A 550 17.31 23.34 21.43
CA LEU A 550 17.74 24.27 20.39
C LEU A 550 16.74 24.13 19.23
N ARG A 551 15.47 24.50 19.47
CA ARG A 551 14.60 24.85 18.34
C ARG A 551 15.32 26.00 17.64
N PRO A 552 15.60 25.94 16.32
CA PRO A 552 15.90 27.17 15.62
C PRO A 552 14.71 28.08 15.87
N GLU A 553 14.95 29.27 16.41
CA GLU A 553 13.98 30.35 16.34
C GLU A 553 13.68 30.51 14.85
N ASN A 554 12.60 29.90 14.38
CA ASN A 554 11.97 30.32 13.15
C ASN A 554 11.68 31.79 13.36
N LYS A 555 12.53 32.63 12.78
CA LYS A 555 12.33 34.07 12.67
C LYS A 555 11.03 34.26 11.90
N SER A 556 9.92 34.25 12.61
CA SER A 556 8.72 34.94 12.17
C SER A 556 9.05 36.42 12.25
N GLU A 557 9.74 36.95 11.24
CA GLU A 557 9.66 38.37 10.88
C GLU A 557 8.24 38.63 10.36
N GLY A 558 7.26 38.52 11.25
CA GLY A 558 5.93 39.06 11.06
C GLY A 558 6.05 40.57 11.17
N LYS A 559 6.15 41.23 10.01
CA LYS A 559 5.87 42.65 9.86
C LYS A 559 4.56 42.96 10.59
N GLY A 560 4.64 43.88 11.54
CA GLY A 560 3.51 44.28 12.34
C GLY A 560 2.38 44.89 11.52
N ASP A 561 1.20 44.85 12.09
CA ASP A 561 0.40 46.06 12.16
C ASP A 561 -0.26 46.15 13.54
N ALA A 562 0.13 47.21 14.23
CA ALA A 562 -0.38 47.61 15.53
C ALA A 562 -1.72 48.32 15.35
N LYS A 563 -2.73 47.87 16.07
CA LYS A 563 -3.86 48.64 16.63
C LYS A 563 -4.48 47.71 17.68
N GLY A 564 -4.36 47.93 18.97
CA GLY A 564 -4.36 49.19 19.70
C GLY A 564 -5.35 49.01 20.84
N ASP A 565 -4.84 48.80 22.04
CA ASP A 565 -5.33 49.32 23.34
C ASP A 565 -6.87 49.36 23.55
N THR A 566 -7.45 48.68 24.54
CA THR A 566 -7.39 49.16 25.94
C THR A 566 -8.05 48.20 26.95
N LYS A 567 -7.38 48.04 28.10
CA LYS A 567 -7.87 47.95 29.50
C LYS A 567 -9.40 47.84 29.72
N SER A 568 -9.82 46.91 30.58
CA SER A 568 -9.94 47.15 32.04
C SER A 568 -10.66 46.02 32.79
N ARG A 569 -10.33 45.93 34.09
CA ARG A 569 -10.88 45.08 35.14
C ARG A 569 -12.37 45.34 35.39
N SER A 570 -13.12 44.31 35.78
CA SER A 570 -13.68 44.10 37.14
C SER A 570 -15.03 43.38 37.15
N ASP A 571 -15.12 42.43 38.08
CA ASP A 571 -16.23 42.02 38.95
C ASP A 571 -17.70 42.09 38.46
N GLY A 572 -18.34 40.91 38.46
CA GLY A 572 -19.49 40.73 39.36
C GLY A 572 -20.83 40.27 38.76
N LYS A 573 -21.21 39.05 39.19
CA LYS A 573 -22.57 38.54 39.50
C LYS A 573 -23.51 38.00 38.38
N ALA A 574 -23.57 36.65 38.36
CA ALA A 574 -24.64 35.83 38.95
C ALA A 574 -25.62 35.06 38.04
N ARG A 575 -25.91 33.83 38.55
CA ARG A 575 -27.01 32.86 38.27
C ARG A 575 -26.73 31.83 37.18
N GLY A 576 -26.84 30.52 37.39
CA GLY A 576 -27.21 29.72 38.56
C GLY A 576 -27.44 28.25 38.17
N SER A 577 -27.35 27.35 39.18
CA SER A 577 -27.94 26.00 39.26
C SER A 577 -27.42 24.90 38.31
N LYS A 578 -26.66 23.89 38.81
CA LYS A 578 -27.14 22.57 39.36
C LYS A 578 -28.11 21.84 38.41
N ARG A 579 -28.02 20.53 38.12
CA ARG A 579 -27.35 19.32 38.65
C ARG A 579 -27.53 18.24 37.55
N THR A 580 -26.51 17.46 37.20
CA THR A 580 -26.29 16.06 37.64
C THR A 580 -27.51 15.15 37.83
N GLY A 581 -27.50 14.03 37.09
CA GLY A 581 -27.55 12.70 37.70
C GLY A 581 -28.84 11.89 37.52
N GLY A 582 -28.78 10.91 36.62
CA GLY A 582 -28.90 9.48 36.93
C GLY A 582 -30.25 8.89 37.40
N GLY A 583 -30.63 7.78 36.77
CA GLY A 583 -31.20 6.63 37.48
C GLY A 583 -32.63 6.20 37.13
N ALA A 584 -32.71 5.22 36.23
CA ALA A 584 -33.45 3.95 36.33
C ALA A 584 -34.96 3.85 36.63
N LYS A 585 -35.54 2.85 35.93
CA LYS A 585 -36.67 1.96 36.25
C LYS A 585 -38.11 2.47 36.05
N GLY A 586 -38.74 1.90 35.02
CA GLY A 586 -39.69 0.81 35.25
C GLY A 586 -41.16 1.05 34.86
N GLY A 587 -41.64 0.23 33.92
CA GLY A 587 -42.85 -0.56 34.16
C GLY A 587 -44.12 -0.27 33.36
N ARG A 588 -44.54 -1.33 32.64
CA ARG A 588 -45.92 -1.80 32.34
C ARG A 588 -46.73 -1.16 31.20
N ASN A 589 -46.80 -1.95 30.12
CA ASN A 589 -47.95 -2.77 29.68
C ASN A 589 -49.28 -2.10 29.26
N SER A 590 -49.67 -2.39 28.01
CA SER A 590 -51.03 -2.53 27.39
C SER A 590 -50.92 -2.01 25.95
N GLY A 591 -51.39 -2.65 24.88
CA GLY A 591 -52.40 -3.68 24.70
C GLY A 591 -53.47 -3.16 23.74
N GLY A 592 -53.63 -3.80 22.56
CA GLY A 592 -54.74 -3.63 21.61
C GLY A 592 -54.45 -2.66 20.46
N LYS A 593 -54.66 -2.98 19.19
CA LYS A 593 -55.47 -4.02 18.52
C LYS A 593 -54.77 -4.51 17.27
#